data_AF-A0A8T1TMC9-F1
#
_entry.id   AF-A0A8T1TMC9-F1
#
_cell.length_a   1.000
_cell.length_b   1.000
_cell.length_c   1.000
_cell.angle_alpha   90.00
_cell.angle_beta   90.00
_cell.angle_gamma   90.00
#
_symmetry.space_group_name_H-M   'P 1'
#
loop_
_entity.id
_entity.type
_entity.pdbx_description
1 polymer ?
#
loop_
_entity_poly.entity_id
_entity_poly.type
_entity_poly.pdbx_seq_one_letter_code
_entity_poly.pdbx_strand_id
1 'polypeptide(L)'
;MRVPPSCTSTCQPADIAWNRPFKSYLRCEWVSMLRQQLCNHTGSTQAFKFKPPTRHTICKWVSSSWTKLSDATIKNGFFIGEHIFWIHCQLEKLNLTKFLFSPRLKVGCMSCA
;
A
#
# COMPACT_ATOMS: atom_id res chain seq x y z
N MET A 1 21.22 17.33 0.61
CA MET A 1 20.65 17.45 -0.75
C MET A 1 19.14 17.68 -0.60
N ARG A 2 18.56 18.75 -1.15
CA ARG A 2 17.13 19.06 -0.97
C ARG A 2 16.29 18.31 -1.99
N VAL A 3 15.23 17.65 -1.54
CA VAL A 3 14.22 17.03 -2.41
C VAL A 3 13.37 18.13 -3.06
N PRO A 4 13.21 18.16 -4.39
CA PRO A 4 12.30 19.10 -5.05
C PRO A 4 10.88 18.97 -4.49
N PRO A 5 10.15 20.08 -4.26
CA PRO A 5 8.79 20.05 -3.71
C PRO A 5 7.77 19.24 -4.52
N SER A 6 8.03 19.03 -5.81
CA SER A 6 7.21 18.22 -6.72
C SER A 6 7.43 16.70 -6.59
N CYS A 7 8.55 16.28 -5.98
CA CYS A 7 8.96 14.87 -5.88
C CYS A 7 8.90 14.32 -4.46
N THR A 8 8.46 15.12 -3.48
CA THR A 8 8.44 14.73 -2.07
C THR A 8 7.62 13.47 -1.84
N SER A 9 6.48 13.29 -2.52
CA SER A 9 5.59 12.13 -2.34
C SER A 9 6.19 10.82 -2.87
N THR A 10 6.97 10.85 -3.95
CA THR A 10 7.61 9.67 -4.55
C THR A 10 8.94 9.31 -3.90
N CYS A 11 9.52 10.26 -3.16
CA CYS A 11 10.81 10.10 -2.49
C CYS A 11 10.69 9.90 -0.98
N GLN A 12 9.48 9.79 -0.40
CA GLN A 12 9.33 9.45 1.02
C GLN A 12 9.69 7.96 1.24
N PRO A 13 10.64 7.64 2.13
CA PRO A 13 10.98 6.25 2.49
C PRO A 13 9.75 5.41 2.88
N ALA A 14 8.79 6.04 3.55
CA ALA A 14 7.56 5.40 3.98
C ALA A 14 6.70 4.91 2.82
N ASP A 15 6.47 5.77 1.84
CA ASP A 15 5.64 5.46 0.67
C ASP A 15 6.31 4.43 -0.25
N ILE A 16 7.63 4.48 -0.34
CA ILE A 16 8.43 3.57 -1.16
C ILE A 16 8.47 2.16 -0.57
N ALA A 17 8.62 2.03 0.74
CA ALA A 17 8.93 0.73 1.34
C ALA A 17 7.80 0.11 2.17
N TRP A 18 7.29 0.79 3.19
CA TRP A 18 6.42 0.12 4.18
C TRP A 18 4.94 0.48 4.09
N ASN A 19 4.54 1.63 3.55
CA ASN A 19 3.12 2.01 3.45
C ASN A 19 2.33 1.04 2.56
N ARG A 20 2.90 0.58 1.44
CA ARG A 20 2.24 -0.39 0.55
C ARG A 20 1.99 -1.74 1.24
N PRO A 21 3.00 -2.45 1.79
CA PRO A 21 2.76 -3.72 2.48
C PRO A 21 1.90 -3.54 3.73
N PHE A 22 2.11 -2.48 4.51
CA PHE A 22 1.28 -2.19 5.69
C PHE A 22 -0.20 -2.03 5.36
N LYS A 23 -0.53 -1.22 4.34
CA LYS A 23 -1.92 -1.08 3.84
C LYS A 23 -2.46 -2.38 3.24
N SER A 24 -1.60 -3.27 2.74
CA SER A 24 -2.02 -4.60 2.27
C SER A 24 -2.47 -5.48 3.44
N TYR A 25 -1.68 -5.54 4.51
CA TYR A 25 -2.02 -6.31 5.71
C TYR A 25 -3.32 -5.80 6.38
N LEU A 26 -3.50 -4.49 6.49
CA LEU A 26 -4.74 -3.90 6.99
C LEU A 26 -5.96 -4.30 6.15
N ARG A 27 -5.82 -4.33 4.82
CA ARG A 27 -6.89 -4.81 3.93
C ARG A 27 -7.19 -6.29 4.15
N CYS A 28 -6.18 -7.12 4.39
CA CYS A 28 -6.40 -8.53 4.71
C CYS A 28 -7.22 -8.71 6.00
N GLU A 29 -6.92 -7.95 7.06
CA GLU A 29 -7.69 -7.98 8.31
C GLU A 29 -9.16 -7.57 8.08
N TRP A 30 -9.39 -6.49 7.33
CA TRP A 30 -10.72 -6.03 6.95
C TRP A 30 -11.51 -7.08 6.16
N VAL A 31 -10.90 -7.65 5.12
CA VAL A 31 -11.53 -8.69 4.28
C VAL A 31 -11.80 -9.96 5.08
N SER A 32 -10.90 -10.34 5.99
CA SER A 32 -11.10 -11.48 6.89
C SER A 32 -12.34 -11.28 7.76
N MET A 33 -12.49 -10.11 8.38
CA MET A 33 -13.69 -9.79 9.18
C MET A 33 -14.97 -9.81 8.34
N LEU A 34 -14.95 -9.23 7.14
CA LEU A 34 -16.10 -9.27 6.24
C LEU A 34 -16.51 -10.71 5.89
N ARG A 35 -15.53 -11.54 5.53
CA ARG A 35 -15.75 -12.97 5.24
C ARG A 35 -16.34 -13.70 6.44
N GLN A 36 -15.80 -13.46 7.64
CA GLN A 36 -16.32 -14.06 8.87
C GLN A 36 -17.78 -13.64 9.13
N GLN A 37 -18.13 -12.37 8.94
CA GLN A 37 -19.51 -11.90 9.10
C GLN A 37 -20.46 -12.54 8.08
N LEU A 38 -20.02 -12.71 6.83
CA LEU A 38 -20.80 -13.38 5.80
C LEU A 38 -20.98 -14.86 6.13
N CYS A 39 -19.93 -15.56 6.53
CA CYS A 39 -20.00 -16.97 6.95
C CYS A 39 -20.97 -17.16 8.11
N ASN A 40 -20.96 -16.26 9.10
CA ASN A 40 -21.87 -16.31 10.24
C ASN A 40 -23.33 -16.00 9.86
N HIS A 41 -23.55 -15.32 8.73
CA HIS A 41 -24.87 -14.98 8.23
C HIS A 41 -25.45 -16.05 7.30
N THR A 42 -24.61 -16.96 6.78
CA THR A 42 -25.05 -18.06 5.91
C THR A 42 -26.15 -18.87 6.58
N GLY A 43 -27.30 -19.02 5.92
CA GLY A 43 -28.47 -19.74 6.44
C GLY A 43 -29.48 -18.86 7.18
N SER A 44 -29.22 -17.55 7.31
CA SER A 44 -30.21 -16.61 7.83
C SER A 44 -31.22 -16.21 6.75
N THR A 45 -32.49 -16.08 7.13
CA THR A 45 -33.56 -15.53 6.29
C THR A 45 -33.63 -14.00 6.33
N GLN A 46 -32.87 -13.37 7.23
CA GLN A 46 -32.84 -11.92 7.39
C GLN A 46 -31.84 -11.28 6.42
N ALA A 47 -32.04 -10.00 6.10
CA ALA A 47 -31.07 -9.26 5.30
C ALA A 47 -29.75 -9.08 6.06
N PHE A 48 -28.62 -9.27 5.37
CA PHE A 48 -27.30 -9.04 5.94
C PHE A 48 -27.13 -7.58 6.37
N LYS A 49 -26.77 -7.37 7.64
CA LYS A 49 -26.38 -6.06 8.17
C LYS A 49 -24.90 -6.09 8.54
N PHE A 50 -24.10 -5.30 7.84
CA PHE A 50 -22.68 -5.18 8.13
C PHE A 50 -22.47 -4.56 9.51
N LYS A 51 -21.64 -5.20 10.33
CA LYS A 51 -21.21 -4.68 11.62
C LYS A 51 -19.82 -4.05 11.47
N PRO A 52 -19.66 -2.73 11.65
CA PRO A 52 -18.35 -2.10 11.56
C PRO A 52 -17.42 -2.57 12.68
N PRO A 53 -16.09 -2.58 12.45
CA PRO A 53 -15.13 -2.90 13.49
C PRO A 53 -15.12 -1.81 14.57
N THR A 54 -14.86 -2.21 15.80
CA THR A 54 -14.68 -1.25 16.90
C THR A 54 -13.31 -0.57 16.79
N ARG A 55 -13.12 0.56 17.48
CA ARG A 55 -11.80 1.22 17.58
C ARG A 55 -10.74 0.26 18.13
N HIS A 56 -11.08 -0.53 19.15
CA HIS A 56 -10.17 -1.53 19.72
C HIS A 56 -9.74 -2.57 18.67
N THR A 57 -10.69 -3.08 17.88
CA THR A 57 -10.41 -3.99 16.77
C THR A 57 -9.45 -3.38 15.77
N ILE A 58 -9.65 -2.11 15.37
CA ILE A 58 -8.76 -1.41 14.44
C ILE A 58 -7.36 -1.24 15.03
N CYS A 59 -7.24 -0.85 16.31
CA CYS A 59 -5.94 -0.74 16.98
C CYS A 59 -5.18 -2.08 16.98
N LYS A 60 -5.89 -3.19 17.21
CA LYS A 60 -5.32 -4.53 17.14
C LYS A 60 -4.82 -4.87 15.73
N TRP A 61 -5.58 -4.52 14.69
CA TRP A 61 -5.15 -4.72 13.30
C TRP A 61 -3.94 -3.87 12.92
N VAL A 62 -3.89 -2.62 13.38
CA VAL A 62 -2.73 -1.73 13.18
C VAL A 62 -1.49 -2.34 13.81
N SER A 63 -1.57 -2.77 15.07
CA SER A 63 -0.46 -3.42 15.77
C SER A 63 -0.02 -4.71 15.07
N SER A 64 -0.96 -5.62 14.79
CA SER A 64 -0.70 -6.89 14.06
C SER A 64 -0.09 -6.67 12.67
N SER A 65 -0.58 -5.68 11.93
CA SER A 65 -0.07 -5.34 10.59
C SER A 65 1.33 -4.75 10.64
N TRP A 66 1.63 -3.97 11.68
CA TRP A 66 2.96 -3.40 11.89
C TRP A 66 3.98 -4.48 12.21
N THR A 67 3.64 -5.43 13.11
CA THR A 67 4.54 -6.54 13.48
C THR A 67 4.84 -7.50 12.32
N LYS A 68 4.05 -7.48 11.25
CA LYS A 68 4.29 -8.27 10.02
C LYS A 68 5.33 -7.63 9.09
N LEU A 69 5.66 -6.35 9.29
CA LEU A 69 6.72 -5.70 8.50
C LEU A 69 8.09 -6.21 8.96
N SER A 70 8.96 -6.50 8.00
CA SER A 70 10.34 -6.88 8.32
C SER A 70 11.20 -5.65 8.56
N ASP A 71 12.20 -5.76 9.43
CA ASP A 71 13.22 -4.72 9.62
C ASP A 71 13.91 -4.37 8.30
N ALA A 72 14.11 -5.36 7.42
CA ALA A 72 14.67 -5.16 6.09
C ALA A 72 13.78 -4.25 5.23
N THR A 73 12.46 -4.38 5.31
CA THR A 73 11.51 -3.48 4.62
C THR A 73 11.70 -2.04 5.08
N ILE A 74 11.83 -1.80 6.38
CA ILE A 74 12.02 -0.45 6.93
C ILE A 74 13.39 0.10 6.51
N LYS A 75 14.47 -0.67 6.72
CA LYS A 75 15.84 -0.30 6.35
C LYS A 75 15.94 0.03 4.85
N ASN A 76 15.39 -0.84 4.00
CA ASN A 76 15.42 -0.64 2.55
C ASN A 76 14.67 0.62 2.11
N GLY A 77 13.65 1.08 2.84
CA GLY A 77 13.00 2.36 2.54
C GLY A 77 13.95 3.55 2.62
N PHE A 78 14.86 3.54 3.60
CA PHE A 78 15.88 4.58 3.73
C PHE A 78 17.00 4.42 2.70
N PHE A 79 17.44 3.19 2.41
CA PHE A 79 18.48 2.93 1.39
C PHE A 79 18.02 3.23 -0.04
N ILE A 80 16.77 2.86 -0.40
CA ILE A 80 16.21 3.10 -1.73
C ILE A 80 15.86 4.59 -1.92
N GLY A 81 15.47 5.30 -0.86
CA GLY A 81 15.24 6.74 -0.90
C GLY A 81 16.44 7.52 -1.45
N GLU A 82 17.67 7.13 -1.07
CA GLU A 82 18.91 7.71 -1.57
C GLU A 82 19.15 7.42 -3.08
N HIS A 83 18.81 6.21 -3.55
CA HIS A 83 19.01 5.80 -4.95
C HIS A 83 17.91 6.31 -5.91
N ILE A 84 16.63 6.29 -5.51
CA ILE A 84 15.51 6.83 -6.32
C ILE A 84 15.67 8.34 -6.51
N PHE A 85 16.16 9.04 -5.48
CA PHE A 85 16.52 10.44 -5.60
C PHE A 85 17.57 10.66 -6.71
N TRP A 86 18.59 9.79 -6.79
CA TRP A 86 19.60 9.83 -7.84
C TRP A 86 19.02 9.62 -9.24
N ILE A 87 18.14 8.63 -9.42
CA ILE A 87 17.52 8.34 -10.72
C ILE A 87 16.61 9.49 -11.15
N HIS A 88 15.76 10.03 -10.26
CA HIS A 88 14.93 11.18 -10.59
C HIS A 88 15.76 12.44 -10.88
N CYS A 89 16.78 12.74 -10.08
CA CYS A 89 17.66 13.88 -10.31
C CYS A 89 18.46 13.76 -11.62
N GLN A 90 18.88 12.55 -12.01
CA GLN A 90 19.53 12.29 -13.30
C GLN A 90 18.55 12.41 -14.47
N LEU A 91 17.32 11.88 -14.35
CA LEU A 91 16.31 11.95 -15.41
C LEU A 91 15.77 13.38 -15.62
N GLU A 92 15.71 14.19 -14.57
CA GLU A 92 15.36 15.62 -14.64
C GLU A 92 16.47 16.42 -15.33
N LYS A 93 17.75 16.14 -15.04
CA LYS A 93 18.90 16.73 -15.76
C LYS A 93 18.98 16.34 -17.23
N LEU A 94 18.48 15.16 -17.61
CA LEU A 94 18.46 14.67 -18.99
C LEU A 94 17.18 15.04 -19.76
N ASN A 95 16.24 15.77 -19.16
CA ASN A 95 14.97 16.17 -19.78
C ASN A 95 14.12 14.96 -20.25
N LEU A 96 14.31 13.80 -19.60
CA LEU A 96 13.67 12.51 -19.95
C LEU A 96 12.40 12.22 -19.13
N THR A 97 11.85 13.22 -18.43
CA THR A 97 10.71 13.09 -17.49
C THR A 97 9.43 12.54 -18.12
N LYS A 98 9.33 12.44 -19.45
CA LYS A 98 8.16 11.86 -20.14
C LYS A 98 8.18 10.34 -20.28
N PHE A 99 9.30 9.65 -20.08
CA PHE A 99 9.43 8.26 -20.53
C PHE A 99 9.19 7.17 -19.47
N LEU A 100 9.24 7.48 -18.16
CA LEU A 100 9.18 6.43 -17.12
C LEU A 100 8.02 6.55 -16.12
N PHE A 101 7.23 7.63 -16.16
CA PHE A 101 6.07 7.78 -15.28
C PHE A 101 4.82 8.18 -16.06
N SER A 102 4.28 7.23 -16.82
CA SER A 102 2.86 7.24 -17.19
C SER A 102 2.04 6.74 -15.99
N PRO A 103 1.17 7.56 -15.37
CA PRO A 103 0.37 7.16 -14.22
C PRO A 103 -0.90 6.45 -14.70
N ARG A 104 -0.77 5.28 -15.33
CA ARG A 104 -1.87 4.32 -15.55
C ARG A 104 -1.33 3.10 -16.29
N LEU A 105 -0.87 2.10 -15.54
CA LEU A 105 -1.09 0.73 -15.98
C LEU A 105 -2.58 0.47 -15.84
N LYS A 106 -3.34 0.74 -16.92
CA LYS A 106 -4.63 0.08 -17.14
C LYS A 106 -4.31 -1.42 -17.12
N VAL A 107 -4.76 -2.10 -16.07
CA VAL A 107 -4.83 -3.56 -16.08
C VAL A 107 -5.88 -3.90 -17.15
N GLY A 108 -5.40 -4.09 -18.38
CA GLY A 108 -6.19 -4.62 -19.47
C GLY A 108 -6.53 -6.05 -19.11
N CYS A 109 -7.83 -6.31 -18.96
CA CYS A 109 -8.40 -7.63 -18.97
C CYS A 109 -7.95 -8.32 -20.28
N MET A 110 -7.17 -9.41 -20.18
CA MET A 110 -6.99 -10.35 -21.27
C MET A 110 -7.44 -11.72 -20.79
N SER A 111 -8.67 -12.02 -21.21
CA SER A 111 -9.20 -13.36 -21.40
C SER A 111 -8.32 -14.15 -22.36
N CYS A 112 -8.01 -15.40 -22.02
CA CYS A 112 -7.76 -16.57 -22.87
C CYS A 112 -7.82 -17.76 -21.89
N ALA A 113 -8.82 -18.64 -21.93
CA ALA A 113 -9.06 -19.66 -22.96
C ALA A 113 -7.81 -20.51 -23.21
#